data_AF-A0A377PYX3-F1
#
_entry.id   AF-A0A377PYX3-F1
#
_cell.length_a   1.000
_cell.length_b   1.000
_cell.length_c   1.000
_cell.angle_alpha   90.00
_cell.angle_beta   90.00
_cell.angle_gamma   90.00
#
_symmetry.space_group_name_H-M   'P 1'
#
loop_
_entity.id
_entity.type
_entity.pdbx_description
1 polymer ?
#
loop_
_entity_poly.entity_id
_entity_poly.type
_entity_poly.pdbx_seq_one_letter_code
_entity_poly.pdbx_strand_id
1 'polypeptide(L)'
;MQEILSNSKNPTPSTKTTSTQKPTPSKVLCAVSGGVDSSVVATLLYRAIGENLIPIFVDTGLLRKGEREAVEKMFRDNLKVPLITVDASEEFLGLLKGVRDPEQKRKIIGETFIKVFEREAKKHNTNGEIKFLAQGTLYPDVIESVSVKGPSKTIKSHHNVGGLPEWMKFELIEPLRELFKDEVRALGRELGMPESMLMRHPFPGPGLAIRIMGEVTKADLDLLREADSIFIEELHKWGLYDSVWQAFCVLLNVRSVGVMGDNRTYDNTICVRAVEALDGMTASFSHLPHEFLESVSNRIINEVEGINRVVYDITSKPPGTIEWE
;
A
#
# COMPACT_ATOMS: atom_id res chain seq x y z
N MET A 1 13.30 -18.25 13.49
CA MET A 1 12.02 -17.68 14.00
C MET A 1 11.53 -18.34 15.28
N GLN A 2 11.29 -19.65 15.33
CA GLN A 2 10.86 -20.32 16.56
C GLN A 2 11.88 -20.14 17.71
N GLU A 3 13.19 -20.18 17.42
CA GLU A 3 14.25 -19.89 18.39
C GLU A 3 14.25 -18.43 18.92
N ILE A 4 13.89 -17.46 18.08
CA ILE A 4 13.82 -16.03 18.45
C ILE A 4 12.65 -15.80 19.42
N LEU A 5 11.57 -16.55 19.26
CA LEU A 5 10.37 -16.45 20.08
C LEU A 5 10.44 -17.30 21.36
N SER A 6 11.32 -18.31 21.41
CA SER A 6 11.53 -19.15 22.60
C SER A 6 12.58 -18.64 23.58
N ASN A 7 13.52 -17.79 23.13
CA ASN A 7 14.64 -17.33 23.96
C ASN A 7 14.34 -16.01 24.68
N SER A 8 13.58 -16.12 25.77
CA SER A 8 13.42 -15.08 26.80
C SER A 8 14.10 -15.46 28.13
N LYS A 9 15.18 -16.28 28.14
CA LYS A 9 15.93 -16.58 29.38
C LYS A 9 17.41 -16.85 29.10
N ASN A 10 18.26 -15.86 29.36
CA ASN A 10 19.59 -16.13 29.91
C ASN A 10 19.46 -16.17 31.44
N PRO A 11 19.67 -17.31 32.12
CA PRO A 11 19.60 -17.36 33.57
C PRO A 11 20.96 -17.02 34.18
N THR A 12 21.03 -15.92 34.92
CA THR A 12 21.94 -15.79 36.06
C THR A 12 21.38 -16.66 37.20
N PRO A 13 22.20 -17.45 37.92
CA PRO A 13 21.69 -18.35 38.96
C PRO A 13 21.54 -17.62 40.30
N SER A 14 20.31 -17.31 40.71
CA SER A 14 19.98 -17.18 42.14
C SER A 14 18.51 -17.52 42.45
N THR A 15 18.37 -18.59 43.25
CA THR A 15 17.34 -18.85 44.28
C THR A 15 15.84 -18.65 44.00
N LYS A 16 15.16 -19.79 43.82
CA LYS A 16 13.82 -20.21 44.31
C LYS A 16 12.70 -19.14 44.42
N THR A 17 11.70 -19.26 43.55
CA THR A 17 10.30 -19.54 43.95
C THR A 17 9.53 -20.12 42.78
N THR A 18 8.91 -21.26 43.02
CA THR A 18 8.15 -22.07 42.06
C THR A 18 6.82 -21.37 41.73
N SER A 19 6.74 -20.74 40.56
CA SER A 19 5.48 -20.67 39.80
C SER A 19 5.77 -21.22 38.41
N THR A 20 5.23 -22.40 38.11
CA THR A 20 5.30 -23.00 36.78
C THR A 20 4.24 -22.38 35.88
N GLN A 21 4.27 -21.06 35.69
CA GLN A 21 3.66 -20.47 34.51
C GLN A 21 4.65 -20.66 33.36
N LYS A 22 4.28 -21.45 32.36
CA LYS A 22 4.96 -21.42 31.06
C LYS A 22 4.98 -19.96 30.59
N PRO A 23 6.12 -19.41 30.14
CA PRO A 23 6.15 -18.04 29.65
C PRO A 23 5.12 -17.91 28.53
N THR A 24 4.22 -16.95 28.66
CA THR A 24 3.26 -16.63 27.61
C THR A 24 4.06 -16.21 26.37
N PRO A 25 3.88 -16.87 25.21
CA PRO A 25 4.60 -16.52 24.00
C PRO A 25 4.33 -15.06 23.64
N SER A 26 5.39 -14.31 23.32
CA SER A 26 5.25 -12.91 22.92
C SER A 26 4.47 -12.80 21.62
N LYS A 27 3.64 -11.76 21.52
CA LYS A 27 2.81 -11.49 20.35
C LYS A 27 3.62 -10.71 19.31
N VAL A 28 3.37 -11.01 18.04
CA VAL A 28 3.97 -10.32 16.88
C VAL A 28 2.87 -9.54 16.18
N LEU A 29 3.04 -8.23 16.12
CA LEU A 29 2.15 -7.34 15.38
C LEU A 29 2.60 -7.25 13.92
N CYS A 30 1.68 -7.30 12.96
CA CYS A 30 2.00 -7.21 11.54
C CYS A 30 1.03 -6.28 10.82
N ALA A 31 1.55 -5.21 10.22
CA ALA A 31 0.77 -4.32 9.36
C ALA A 31 0.62 -4.96 7.98
N VAL A 32 -0.59 -5.35 7.64
CA VAL A 32 -0.95 -5.84 6.32
C VAL A 32 -1.40 -4.65 5.49
N SER A 33 -0.78 -4.46 4.32
CA SER A 33 -1.13 -3.38 3.38
C SER A 33 -1.97 -3.86 2.20
N GLY A 34 -2.16 -5.17 2.05
CA GLY A 34 -2.74 -5.79 0.85
C GLY A 34 -1.74 -6.00 -0.30
N GLY A 35 -0.53 -5.43 -0.18
CA GLY A 35 0.59 -5.70 -1.07
C GLY A 35 1.18 -7.09 -0.88
N VAL A 36 2.02 -7.50 -1.84
CA VAL A 36 2.66 -8.82 -1.86
C VAL A 36 3.48 -9.07 -0.59
N ASP A 37 4.38 -8.14 -0.25
CA ASP A 37 5.41 -8.36 0.76
C ASP A 37 4.80 -8.54 2.17
N SER A 38 3.87 -7.66 2.53
CA SER A 38 3.17 -7.73 3.83
C SER A 38 2.28 -8.97 3.94
N SER A 39 1.67 -9.41 2.84
CA SER A 39 0.84 -10.63 2.80
C SER A 39 1.67 -11.90 2.94
N VAL A 40 2.83 -11.95 2.28
CA VAL A 40 3.80 -13.05 2.42
C VAL A 40 4.31 -13.11 3.86
N VAL A 41 4.74 -11.98 4.44
CA VAL A 41 5.20 -11.92 5.85
C VAL A 41 4.13 -12.42 6.81
N ALA A 42 2.90 -11.91 6.69
CA ALA A 42 1.80 -12.32 7.56
C ALA A 42 1.55 -13.83 7.46
N THR A 43 1.58 -14.39 6.25
CA THR A 43 1.34 -15.82 6.03
C THR A 43 2.47 -16.69 6.58
N LEU A 44 3.73 -16.31 6.34
CA LEU A 44 4.90 -17.02 6.88
C LEU A 44 4.88 -17.03 8.41
N LEU A 45 4.64 -15.87 9.02
CA LEU A 45 4.57 -15.76 10.47
C LEU A 45 3.42 -16.57 11.02
N TYR A 46 2.23 -16.51 10.42
CA TYR A 46 1.09 -17.28 10.90
C TYR A 46 1.36 -18.79 10.86
N ARG A 47 2.00 -19.30 9.80
CA ARG A 47 2.42 -20.71 9.74
C ARG A 47 3.44 -21.07 10.84
N ALA A 48 4.31 -20.13 11.21
CA ALA A 48 5.34 -20.37 12.21
C ALA A 48 4.86 -20.24 13.67
N ILE A 49 3.91 -19.34 13.94
CA ILE A 49 3.55 -18.90 15.31
C ILE A 49 2.05 -18.92 15.62
N GLY A 50 1.22 -19.21 14.62
CA GLY A 50 -0.24 -19.27 14.74
C GLY A 50 -0.85 -18.00 15.31
N GLU A 51 -1.73 -18.17 16.31
CA GLU A 51 -2.50 -17.12 16.99
C GLU A 51 -1.65 -16.09 17.77
N ASN A 52 -0.32 -16.27 17.81
CA ASN A 52 0.59 -15.25 18.35
C ASN A 52 0.86 -14.12 17.34
N LEU A 53 0.46 -14.28 16.08
CA LEU A 53 0.44 -13.19 15.10
C LEU A 53 -0.85 -12.37 15.25
N ILE A 54 -0.71 -11.05 15.24
CA ILE A 54 -1.81 -10.09 15.14
C ILE A 54 -1.65 -9.36 13.80
N PRO A 55 -2.22 -9.88 12.70
CA PRO A 55 -2.19 -9.20 11.41
C PRO A 55 -3.35 -8.21 11.31
N ILE A 56 -3.03 -6.93 11.11
CA ILE A 56 -4.02 -5.85 11.03
C ILE A 56 -3.93 -5.19 9.65
N PHE A 57 -5.06 -5.12 8.96
CA PHE A 57 -5.27 -4.35 7.74
C PHE A 57 -6.13 -3.13 8.07
N VAL A 58 -5.63 -1.93 7.80
CA VAL A 58 -6.37 -0.68 8.03
C VAL A 58 -6.90 -0.17 6.70
N ASP A 59 -8.22 -0.18 6.56
CA ASP A 59 -8.90 0.51 5.47
C ASP A 59 -8.90 2.02 5.77
N THR A 60 -8.03 2.73 5.06
CA THR A 60 -7.87 4.17 5.20
C THR A 60 -8.93 4.97 4.46
N GLY A 61 -9.81 4.31 3.67
CA GLY A 61 -10.68 5.00 2.72
C GLY A 61 -9.94 5.64 1.55
N LEU A 62 -8.64 5.40 1.38
CA LEU A 62 -7.79 5.91 0.28
C LEU A 62 -7.33 4.79 -0.67
N LEU A 63 -7.94 3.62 -0.57
CA LEU A 63 -7.64 2.45 -1.38
C LEU A 63 -8.36 2.47 -2.73
N ARG A 64 -7.89 1.63 -3.66
CA ARG A 64 -8.53 1.34 -4.96
C ARG A 64 -9.93 0.76 -4.78
N LYS A 65 -10.73 0.80 -5.84
CA LYS A 65 -12.05 0.16 -5.89
C LYS A 65 -11.92 -1.35 -5.59
N GLY A 66 -12.71 -1.85 -4.63
CA GLY A 66 -12.74 -3.27 -4.28
C GLY A 66 -11.48 -3.82 -3.57
N GLU A 67 -10.54 -2.95 -3.17
CA GLU A 67 -9.26 -3.38 -2.59
C GLU A 67 -9.46 -4.14 -1.29
N ARG A 68 -10.29 -3.61 -0.39
CA ARG A 68 -10.53 -4.20 0.93
C ARG A 68 -11.11 -5.60 0.79
N GLU A 69 -12.13 -5.74 -0.04
CA GLU A 69 -12.81 -7.01 -0.28
C GLU A 69 -11.84 -8.02 -0.90
N ALA A 70 -10.98 -7.59 -1.83
CA ALA A 70 -9.96 -8.44 -2.43
C ALA A 70 -8.93 -8.93 -1.40
N VAL A 71 -8.46 -8.06 -0.51
CA VAL A 71 -7.51 -8.41 0.56
C VAL A 71 -8.15 -9.36 1.57
N GLU A 72 -9.35 -9.04 2.06
CA GLU A 72 -10.09 -9.89 2.99
C GLU A 72 -10.37 -11.29 2.40
N LYS A 73 -10.77 -11.33 1.12
CA LYS A 73 -11.01 -12.59 0.40
C LYS A 73 -9.72 -13.38 0.26
N MET A 74 -8.61 -12.76 -0.14
CA MET A 74 -7.31 -13.43 -0.25
C MET A 74 -6.88 -14.06 1.08
N PHE A 75 -6.97 -13.32 2.18
CA PHE A 75 -6.59 -13.83 3.50
C PHE A 75 -7.50 -14.98 3.96
N ARG A 76 -8.81 -14.88 3.74
CA ARG A 76 -9.82 -15.86 4.16
C ARG A 76 -9.85 -17.12 3.28
N ASP A 77 -9.81 -16.95 1.97
CA ASP A 77 -10.10 -18.01 1.01
C ASP A 77 -8.82 -18.71 0.55
N ASN A 78 -7.72 -17.96 0.38
CA ASN A 78 -6.46 -18.47 -0.14
C ASN A 78 -5.46 -18.76 0.98
N LEU A 79 -5.15 -17.77 1.81
CA LEU A 79 -4.04 -17.87 2.78
C LEU A 79 -4.43 -18.55 4.11
N LYS A 80 -5.73 -18.57 4.41
CA LYS A 80 -6.29 -19.12 5.66
C LYS A 80 -5.68 -18.48 6.92
N VAL A 81 -5.37 -17.19 6.84
CA VAL A 81 -4.84 -16.39 7.94
C VAL A 81 -5.95 -15.47 8.47
N PRO A 82 -6.32 -15.55 9.77
CA PRO A 82 -7.27 -14.62 10.37
C PRO A 82 -6.73 -13.19 10.27
N LEU A 83 -7.44 -12.31 9.54
CA LEU A 83 -7.07 -10.92 9.35
C LEU A 83 -8.00 -10.00 10.15
N ILE A 84 -7.43 -9.06 10.90
CA ILE A 84 -8.18 -8.00 11.57
C ILE A 84 -8.28 -6.82 10.62
N THR A 85 -9.47 -6.62 10.03
CA THR A 85 -9.74 -5.42 9.23
C THR A 85 -10.29 -4.30 10.10
N VAL A 86 -9.68 -3.12 10.03
CA VAL A 86 -10.13 -1.91 10.72
C VAL A 86 -10.61 -0.91 9.68
N ASP A 87 -11.87 -0.50 9.78
CA ASP A 87 -12.37 0.64 9.02
C ASP A 87 -12.00 1.94 9.74
N ALA A 88 -11.18 2.76 9.09
CA ALA A 88 -10.80 4.08 9.57
C ALA A 88 -11.09 5.18 8.53
N SER A 89 -11.88 4.91 7.49
CA SER A 89 -12.06 5.82 6.36
C SER A 89 -12.49 7.22 6.79
N GLU A 90 -13.47 7.32 7.70
CA GLU A 90 -13.98 8.60 8.21
C GLU A 90 -12.92 9.38 9.00
N GLU A 91 -12.06 8.70 9.76
CA GLU A 91 -10.99 9.34 10.53
C GLU A 91 -9.94 9.95 9.60
N PHE A 92 -9.52 9.22 8.56
CA PHE A 92 -8.58 9.73 7.55
C PHE A 92 -9.18 10.88 6.74
N LEU A 93 -10.40 10.73 6.22
CA LEU A 93 -11.05 11.77 5.42
C LEU A 93 -11.34 13.03 6.24
N GLY A 94 -11.74 12.88 7.51
CA GLY A 94 -11.94 14.00 8.42
C GLY A 94 -10.67 14.82 8.65
N LEU A 95 -9.52 14.16 8.79
CA LEU A 95 -8.22 14.81 9.00
C LEU A 95 -7.62 15.41 7.71
N LEU A 96 -7.99 14.88 6.53
CA LEU A 96 -7.54 15.39 5.23
C LEU A 96 -8.36 16.57 4.71
N LYS A 97 -9.48 16.91 5.35
CA LYS A 97 -10.35 18.02 4.93
C LYS A 97 -9.58 19.35 4.88
N GLY A 98 -9.66 20.04 3.74
CA GLY A 98 -8.97 21.29 3.47
C GLY A 98 -7.46 21.19 3.27
N VAL A 99 -6.87 19.99 3.38
CA VAL A 99 -5.43 19.79 3.21
C VAL A 99 -5.11 19.68 1.73
N ARG A 100 -4.22 20.55 1.24
CA ARG A 100 -3.82 20.61 -0.18
C ARG A 100 -2.36 20.28 -0.42
N ASP A 101 -1.50 20.58 0.56
CA ASP A 101 -0.06 20.33 0.46
C ASP A 101 0.25 18.83 0.50
N PRO A 102 1.00 18.29 -0.47
CA PRO A 102 1.22 16.85 -0.58
C PRO A 102 2.05 16.26 0.57
N GLU A 103 3.06 16.99 1.06
CA GLU A 103 3.85 16.55 2.21
C GLU A 103 3.01 16.53 3.49
N GLN A 104 2.11 17.51 3.66
CA GLN A 104 1.13 17.52 4.74
C GLN A 104 0.15 16.35 4.63
N LYS A 105 -0.36 16.03 3.43
CA LYS A 105 -1.20 14.83 3.21
C LYS A 105 -0.46 13.57 3.67
N ARG A 106 0.79 13.39 3.21
CA ARG A 106 1.65 12.25 3.59
C ARG A 106 1.86 12.14 5.09
N LYS A 107 2.19 13.25 5.76
CA LYS A 107 2.40 13.29 7.21
C LYS A 107 1.14 12.92 7.98
N ILE A 108 -0.01 13.51 7.64
CA ILE A 108 -1.30 13.21 8.28
C ILE A 108 -1.64 11.73 8.13
N ILE A 109 -1.51 11.19 6.92
CA ILE A 109 -1.83 9.78 6.66
C ILE A 109 -0.90 8.86 7.46
N GLY A 110 0.41 9.11 7.45
CA GLY A 110 1.38 8.32 8.20
C GLY A 110 1.12 8.33 9.70
N GLU A 111 0.93 9.51 10.30
CA GLU A 111 0.65 9.64 11.74
C GLU A 111 -0.69 9.01 12.13
N THR A 112 -1.73 9.18 11.31
CA THR A 112 -3.06 8.61 11.56
C THR A 112 -3.03 7.10 11.47
N PHE A 113 -2.32 6.54 10.48
CA PHE A 113 -2.14 5.10 10.36
C PHE A 113 -1.50 4.51 11.61
N ILE A 114 -0.41 5.10 12.10
CA ILE A 114 0.27 4.63 13.31
C ILE A 114 -0.68 4.66 14.52
N LYS A 115 -1.46 5.73 14.70
CA LYS A 115 -2.44 5.86 15.79
C LYS A 115 -3.53 4.79 15.73
N VAL A 116 -4.13 4.59 14.55
CA VAL A 116 -5.18 3.57 14.34
C VAL A 116 -4.62 2.18 14.59
N PHE A 117 -3.44 1.89 14.05
CA PHE A 117 -2.77 0.60 14.19
C PHE A 117 -2.42 0.29 15.64
N GLU A 118 -1.87 1.25 16.39
CA GLU A 118 -1.58 1.08 17.82
C GLU A 118 -2.85 0.91 18.65
N ARG A 119 -3.88 1.73 18.38
CA ARG A 119 -5.19 1.64 19.04
C ARG A 119 -5.80 0.26 18.85
N GLU A 120 -5.70 -0.30 17.65
CA GLU A 120 -6.22 -1.64 17.38
C GLU A 120 -5.36 -2.74 18.01
N ALA A 121 -4.03 -2.64 17.89
CA ALA A 121 -3.11 -3.60 18.50
C ALA A 121 -3.37 -3.77 20.01
N LYS A 122 -3.64 -2.66 20.73
CA LYS A 122 -3.98 -2.69 22.16
C LYS A 122 -5.25 -3.48 22.48
N LYS A 123 -6.27 -3.47 21.61
CA LYS A 123 -7.52 -4.21 21.83
C LYS A 123 -7.32 -5.72 21.74
N HIS A 124 -6.44 -6.16 20.84
CA HIS A 124 -6.17 -7.58 20.59
C HIS A 124 -5.03 -8.14 21.45
N ASN A 125 -4.45 -7.31 22.31
CA ASN A 125 -3.46 -7.74 23.29
C ASN A 125 -4.12 -8.37 24.53
N THR A 126 -4.83 -9.48 24.31
CA THR A 126 -5.64 -10.12 25.36
C THR A 126 -4.85 -11.07 26.27
N ASN A 127 -3.78 -11.68 25.76
CA ASN A 127 -2.92 -12.63 26.49
C ASN A 127 -1.50 -12.59 25.92
N GLY A 128 -0.60 -11.84 26.55
CA GLY A 128 0.80 -11.69 26.14
C GLY A 128 1.23 -10.23 26.06
N GLU A 129 2.53 -9.99 25.96
CA GLU A 129 3.07 -8.67 25.62
C GLU A 129 3.31 -8.64 24.10
N ILE A 130 2.83 -7.58 23.43
CA ILE A 130 3.26 -7.30 22.06
C ILE A 130 4.69 -6.79 22.15
N LYS A 131 5.63 -7.65 21.79
CA LYS A 131 7.06 -7.35 21.86
C LYS A 131 7.64 -7.04 20.47
N PHE A 132 7.04 -7.62 19.43
CA PHE A 132 7.61 -7.61 18.09
C PHE A 132 6.71 -6.91 17.07
N LEU A 133 7.33 -6.21 16.12
CA LEU A 133 6.68 -5.70 14.92
C LEU A 133 7.30 -6.38 13.69
N ALA A 134 6.46 -7.00 12.87
CA ALA A 134 6.85 -7.60 11.61
C ALA A 134 6.73 -6.62 10.44
N GLN A 135 7.77 -6.57 9.61
CA GLN A 135 7.81 -5.76 8.39
C GLN A 135 8.24 -6.60 7.18
N GLY A 136 7.72 -6.22 6.01
CA GLY A 136 8.06 -6.81 4.72
C GLY A 136 9.26 -6.17 4.03
N THR A 137 10.21 -5.61 4.80
CA THR A 137 11.42 -4.99 4.26
C THR A 137 12.20 -5.98 3.39
N LEU A 138 12.54 -5.56 2.17
CA LEU A 138 13.26 -6.39 1.19
C LEU A 138 14.74 -6.00 1.12
N TYR A 139 15.55 -6.84 0.47
CA TYR A 139 16.98 -6.59 0.30
C TYR A 139 17.31 -5.27 -0.43
N PRO A 140 16.60 -4.87 -1.50
CA PRO A 140 16.80 -3.55 -2.14
C PRO A 140 16.60 -2.37 -1.18
N ASP A 141 15.62 -2.45 -0.27
CA ASP A 141 15.33 -1.38 0.70
C ASP A 141 16.51 -1.18 1.67
N VAL A 142 17.17 -2.27 2.05
CA VAL A 142 18.36 -2.24 2.91
C VAL A 142 19.51 -1.55 2.19
N ILE A 143 19.76 -1.87 0.92
CA ILE A 143 20.84 -1.24 0.13
C ILE A 143 20.59 0.26 -0.03
N GLU A 144 19.35 0.67 -0.34
CA GLU A 144 18.98 2.09 -0.42
C GLU A 144 19.23 2.82 0.92
N SER A 145 18.84 2.22 2.04
CA SER A 145 19.03 2.85 3.36
C SER A 145 20.51 3.03 3.77
N VAL A 146 21.40 2.14 3.33
CA VAL A 146 22.85 2.20 3.64
C VAL A 146 23.57 3.22 2.75
N SER A 147 23.13 3.35 1.49
CA SER A 147 23.76 4.22 0.48
C SER A 147 23.42 5.71 0.66
N VAL A 148 22.36 6.06 1.38
CA VAL A 148 21.95 7.44 1.69
C VAL A 148 22.85 8.14 2.73
N LYS A 149 23.89 7.49 3.28
CA LYS A 149 24.88 8.13 4.17
C LYS A 149 25.90 9.06 3.45
N GLY A 150 25.68 9.38 2.16
CA GLY A 150 26.41 10.41 1.41
C GLY A 150 25.67 11.77 1.37
N PRO A 151 26.27 12.86 0.85
CA PRO A 151 25.75 14.24 0.95
C PRO A 151 24.58 14.52 -0.03
N SER A 152 23.69 13.55 -0.27
CA SER A 152 22.46 13.80 -1.00
C SER A 152 21.41 14.30 -0.03
N LYS A 153 20.92 15.53 -0.26
CA LYS A 153 19.70 16.05 0.36
C LYS A 153 18.62 14.96 0.39
N THR A 154 17.96 14.84 1.53
CA THR A 154 16.81 13.99 1.85
C THR A 154 15.83 13.87 0.68
N ILE A 155 16.08 12.91 -0.20
CA ILE A 155 15.19 12.53 -1.29
C ILE A 155 14.74 11.10 -0.96
N LYS A 156 13.43 10.93 -0.82
CA LYS A 156 12.66 9.75 -0.33
C LYS A 156 12.30 9.82 1.15
N SER A 157 11.15 10.42 1.43
CA SER A 157 10.37 10.22 2.65
C SER A 157 9.71 8.82 2.61
N HIS A 158 10.44 7.84 3.14
CA HIS A 158 9.94 6.61 3.78
C HIS A 158 8.89 5.78 3.01
N HIS A 159 9.35 4.88 2.14
CA HIS A 159 8.63 3.65 1.84
C HIS A 159 9.11 2.56 2.78
N ASN A 160 8.16 1.82 3.37
CA ASN A 160 8.25 1.00 4.58
C ASN A 160 8.27 1.86 5.84
N VAL A 161 7.11 1.87 6.52
CA VAL A 161 6.78 2.56 7.79
C VAL A 161 7.99 3.29 8.35
N GLY A 162 8.08 4.59 8.03
CA GLY A 162 9.10 5.48 8.56
C GLY A 162 9.29 5.20 10.04
N GLY A 163 10.55 5.07 10.45
CA GLY A 163 10.98 4.49 11.72
C GLY A 163 9.96 4.73 12.82
N LEU A 164 9.55 3.63 13.47
CA LEU A 164 8.53 3.66 14.51
C LEU A 164 8.79 4.85 15.44
N PRO A 165 7.75 5.58 15.87
CA PRO A 165 7.95 6.72 16.76
C PRO A 165 8.87 6.33 17.92
N GLU A 166 9.76 7.22 18.37
CA GLU A 166 10.79 6.88 19.38
C GLU A 166 10.23 6.26 20.67
N TRP A 167 8.93 6.50 20.96
CA TRP A 167 8.22 5.93 22.10
C TRP A 167 7.75 4.48 21.90
N MET A 168 7.83 3.93 20.68
CA MET A 168 7.38 2.59 20.32
C MET A 168 8.53 1.57 20.46
N LYS A 169 8.47 0.76 21.51
CA LYS A 169 9.55 -0.14 21.96
C LYS A 169 9.56 -1.53 21.31
N PHE A 170 9.05 -1.68 20.09
CA PHE A 170 8.98 -3.00 19.45
C PHE A 170 10.34 -3.45 18.90
N GLU A 171 10.65 -4.73 19.05
CA GLU A 171 11.75 -5.38 18.33
C GLU A 171 11.28 -5.74 16.90
N LEU A 172 12.06 -5.36 15.89
CA LEU A 172 11.69 -5.60 14.49
C LEU A 172 11.95 -7.04 14.05
N ILE A 173 11.01 -7.61 13.29
CA ILE A 173 11.16 -8.89 12.59
C ILE A 173 10.99 -8.62 11.09
N GLU A 174 12.02 -8.90 10.31
CA GLU A 174 12.06 -8.64 8.85
C GLU A 174 12.37 -9.93 8.09
N PRO A 175 11.38 -10.81 7.85
CA PRO A 175 11.63 -12.16 7.33
C PRO A 175 12.12 -12.18 5.88
N LEU A 176 11.85 -11.10 5.13
CA LEU A 176 12.16 -10.99 3.70
C LEU A 176 13.41 -10.15 3.42
N ARG A 177 14.15 -9.78 4.46
CA ARG A 177 15.28 -8.83 4.39
C ARG A 177 16.39 -9.23 3.42
N GLU A 178 16.51 -10.52 3.12
CA GLU A 178 17.54 -11.08 2.22
C GLU A 178 16.99 -11.42 0.83
N LEU A 179 15.72 -11.13 0.55
CA LEU A 179 15.05 -11.52 -0.70
C LEU A 179 14.84 -10.35 -1.66
N PHE A 180 14.87 -10.66 -2.95
CA PHE A 180 14.43 -9.81 -4.04
C PHE A 180 12.93 -10.00 -4.36
N LYS A 181 12.38 -9.10 -5.18
CA LYS A 181 10.94 -9.03 -5.44
C LYS A 181 10.39 -10.26 -6.16
N ASP A 182 11.16 -10.83 -7.09
CA ASP A 182 10.86 -12.05 -7.82
C ASP A 182 10.84 -13.28 -6.89
N GLU A 183 11.78 -13.36 -5.95
CA GLU A 183 11.82 -14.41 -4.92
C GLU A 183 10.61 -14.32 -3.99
N VAL A 184 10.23 -13.10 -3.57
CA VAL A 184 9.03 -12.89 -2.74
C VAL A 184 7.75 -13.27 -3.51
N ARG A 185 7.67 -12.99 -4.81
CA ARG A 185 6.56 -13.44 -5.65
C ARG A 185 6.50 -14.96 -5.77
N ALA A 186 7.65 -15.61 -5.97
CA ALA A 186 7.73 -17.07 -6.01
C ALA A 186 7.26 -17.68 -4.69
N LEU A 187 7.71 -17.12 -3.56
CA LEU A 187 7.28 -17.53 -2.23
C LEU A 187 5.77 -17.32 -2.03
N GLY A 188 5.24 -16.16 -2.43
CA GLY A 188 3.80 -15.89 -2.38
C GLY A 188 2.97 -16.91 -3.18
N ARG A 189 3.48 -17.37 -4.33
CA ARG A 189 2.84 -18.43 -5.13
C ARG A 189 2.81 -19.76 -4.40
N GLU A 190 3.91 -20.17 -3.77
CA GLU A 190 3.96 -21.38 -2.93
C GLU A 190 3.05 -21.28 -1.70
N LEU A 191 2.86 -20.08 -1.17
CA LEU A 191 1.95 -19.81 -0.06
C LEU A 191 0.46 -19.81 -0.46
N GLY A 192 0.15 -19.86 -1.77
CA GLY A 192 -1.20 -19.94 -2.30
C GLY A 192 -1.83 -18.58 -2.66
N MET A 193 -1.04 -17.52 -2.75
CA MET A 193 -1.54 -16.21 -3.20
C MET A 193 -2.01 -16.27 -4.66
N PRO A 194 -3.14 -15.63 -5.01
CA PRO A 194 -3.57 -15.52 -6.40
C PRO A 194 -2.53 -14.78 -7.26
N GLU A 195 -2.33 -15.25 -8.50
CA GLU A 195 -1.40 -14.59 -9.44
C GLU A 195 -1.76 -13.12 -9.68
N SER A 196 -3.06 -12.82 -9.75
CA SER A 196 -3.59 -11.46 -9.88
C SER A 196 -3.24 -10.54 -8.72
N MET A 197 -2.86 -11.07 -7.55
CA MET A 197 -2.36 -10.30 -6.40
C MET A 197 -0.83 -10.18 -6.40
N LEU A 198 -0.13 -11.23 -6.84
CA LEU A 198 1.34 -11.27 -6.94
C LEU A 198 1.90 -10.30 -7.99
N MET A 199 1.18 -10.17 -9.11
CA MET A 199 1.60 -9.40 -10.26
C MET A 199 1.08 -7.97 -10.28
N ARG A 200 0.36 -7.52 -9.24
CA ARG A 200 -0.15 -6.15 -9.18
C ARG A 200 0.99 -5.14 -9.20
N HIS A 201 0.74 -4.05 -9.92
CA HIS A 201 1.58 -2.86 -9.84
C HIS A 201 1.65 -2.33 -8.41
N PRO A 202 2.78 -1.70 -8.04
CA PRO A 202 2.93 -1.09 -6.73
C PRO A 202 1.87 -0.02 -6.49
N PHE A 203 1.40 0.06 -5.24
CA PHE A 203 0.44 1.05 -4.79
C PHE A 203 1.04 1.85 -3.62
N PRO A 204 1.03 3.19 -3.68
CA PRO A 204 1.68 4.01 -2.67
C PRO A 204 0.98 3.92 -1.30
N GLY A 205 1.74 4.07 -0.22
CA GLY A 205 1.20 4.05 1.15
C GLY A 205 0.09 5.11 1.40
N PRO A 206 0.28 6.37 0.97
CA PRO A 206 -0.79 7.38 0.97
C PRO A 206 -1.99 7.08 0.05
N GLY A 207 -1.90 6.04 -0.77
CA GLY A 207 -2.94 5.61 -1.68
C GLY A 207 -3.38 6.70 -2.66
N LEU A 208 -4.69 6.81 -2.86
CA LEU A 208 -5.29 7.75 -3.80
C LEU A 208 -5.15 9.23 -3.37
N ALA A 209 -4.77 9.53 -2.12
CA ALA A 209 -4.62 10.92 -1.67
C ALA A 209 -3.50 11.69 -2.40
N ILE A 210 -2.49 10.97 -2.88
CA ILE A 210 -1.41 11.52 -3.71
C ILE A 210 -1.67 11.32 -5.21
N ARG A 211 -2.91 10.99 -5.59
CA ARG A 211 -3.37 10.93 -6.98
C ARG A 211 -4.56 11.85 -7.21
N ILE A 212 -4.90 12.67 -6.21
CA ILE A 212 -5.88 13.75 -6.29
C ILE A 212 -5.11 15.03 -6.04
N MET A 213 -5.11 15.92 -7.03
CA MET A 213 -4.44 17.20 -6.93
C MET A 213 -5.19 18.13 -5.98
N GLY A 214 -4.50 18.63 -4.95
CA GLY A 214 -5.13 19.47 -3.93
C GLY A 214 -5.88 18.67 -2.86
N GLU A 215 -7.11 19.13 -2.54
CA GLU A 215 -7.92 18.57 -1.45
C GLU A 215 -8.50 17.20 -1.82
N VAL A 216 -8.52 16.29 -0.84
CA VAL A 216 -9.05 14.94 -0.99
C VAL A 216 -10.47 14.87 -0.42
N THR A 217 -11.46 14.69 -1.29
CA THR A 217 -12.86 14.50 -0.88
C THR A 217 -13.37 13.11 -1.22
N LYS A 218 -14.45 12.67 -0.57
CA LYS A 218 -15.09 11.39 -0.86
C LYS A 218 -15.58 11.31 -2.33
N ALA A 219 -16.16 12.40 -2.84
CA ALA A 219 -16.62 12.47 -4.23
C ALA A 219 -15.44 12.33 -5.21
N ASP A 220 -14.32 13.01 -4.96
CA ASP A 220 -13.12 12.92 -5.80
C ASP A 220 -12.50 11.52 -5.77
N LEU A 221 -12.48 10.87 -4.60
CA LEU A 221 -12.03 9.50 -4.47
C LEU A 221 -12.91 8.52 -5.24
N ASP A 222 -14.23 8.71 -5.23
CA ASP A 222 -15.15 7.83 -5.93
C ASP A 222 -15.02 8.01 -7.45
N LEU A 223 -14.89 9.25 -7.95
CA LEU A 223 -14.56 9.53 -9.36
C LEU A 223 -13.25 8.86 -9.78
N LEU A 224 -12.19 9.05 -8.99
CA LEU A 224 -10.88 8.51 -9.30
C LEU A 224 -10.88 6.98 -9.27
N ARG A 225 -11.58 6.35 -8.33
CA ARG A 225 -11.71 4.89 -8.25
C ARG A 225 -12.35 4.28 -9.48
N GLU A 226 -13.43 4.90 -9.99
CA GLU A 226 -14.10 4.43 -11.19
C GLU A 226 -13.20 4.57 -12.42
N ALA A 227 -12.58 5.74 -12.60
CA ALA A 227 -11.68 5.99 -13.72
C ALA A 227 -10.45 5.06 -13.70
N ASP A 228 -9.80 4.88 -12.55
CA ASP A 228 -8.66 3.98 -12.36
C ASP A 228 -9.08 2.52 -12.64
N SER A 229 -10.25 2.09 -12.15
CA SER A 229 -10.78 0.75 -12.41
C SER A 229 -10.98 0.47 -13.90
N ILE A 230 -11.55 1.42 -14.66
CA ILE A 230 -11.74 1.29 -16.11
C ILE A 230 -10.39 1.18 -16.81
N PHE A 231 -9.43 2.03 -16.45
CA PHE A 231 -8.12 2.03 -17.07
C PHE A 231 -7.38 0.70 -16.84
N ILE A 232 -7.39 0.19 -15.61
CA ILE A 232 -6.77 -1.10 -15.29
C ILE A 232 -7.49 -2.27 -15.98
N GLU A 233 -8.82 -2.24 -16.07
CA GLU A 233 -9.59 -3.25 -16.81
C GLU A 233 -9.20 -3.29 -18.30
N GLU A 234 -9.13 -2.13 -18.95
CA GLU A 234 -8.72 -2.06 -20.36
C GLU A 234 -7.27 -2.55 -20.54
N LEU A 235 -6.35 -2.21 -19.63
CA LEU A 235 -4.97 -2.72 -19.70
C LEU A 235 -4.93 -4.26 -19.68
N HIS A 236 -5.73 -4.90 -18.83
CA HIS A 236 -5.82 -6.36 -18.81
C HIS A 236 -6.46 -6.91 -20.08
N LYS A 237 -7.57 -6.31 -20.54
CA LYS A 237 -8.31 -6.74 -21.74
C LYS A 237 -7.46 -6.67 -23.01
N TRP A 238 -6.57 -5.70 -23.10
CA TRP A 238 -5.64 -5.53 -24.22
C TRP A 238 -4.30 -6.26 -24.03
N GLY A 239 -4.09 -6.94 -22.90
CA GLY A 239 -2.84 -7.65 -22.60
C GLY A 239 -1.63 -6.72 -22.37
N LEU A 240 -1.87 -5.48 -21.95
CA LEU A 240 -0.85 -4.43 -21.74
C LEU A 240 -0.48 -4.24 -20.26
N TYR A 241 -1.21 -4.86 -19.32
CA TYR A 241 -0.97 -4.67 -17.89
C TYR A 241 0.45 -5.08 -17.47
N ASP A 242 0.92 -6.23 -17.96
CA ASP A 242 2.24 -6.77 -17.60
C ASP A 242 3.39 -6.13 -18.40
N SER A 243 3.08 -5.38 -19.47
CA SER A 243 4.09 -4.66 -20.26
C SER A 243 4.47 -3.30 -19.67
N VAL A 244 3.71 -2.80 -18.69
CA VAL A 244 3.98 -1.54 -18.00
C VAL A 244 4.38 -1.80 -16.55
N TRP A 245 5.28 -0.98 -16.02
CA TRP A 245 5.79 -1.14 -14.65
C TRP A 245 4.77 -0.69 -13.60
N GLN A 246 4.13 0.45 -13.85
CA GLN A 246 3.04 0.96 -13.03
C GLN A 246 2.10 1.79 -13.91
N ALA A 247 0.80 1.61 -13.71
CA ALA A 247 -0.24 2.37 -14.38
C ALA A 247 -1.34 2.77 -13.41
N PHE A 248 -1.85 3.99 -13.54
CA PHE A 248 -2.91 4.56 -12.72
C PHE A 248 -3.52 5.83 -13.32
N CYS A 249 -4.64 6.27 -12.76
CA CYS A 249 -5.23 7.57 -13.01
C CYS A 249 -4.88 8.60 -11.92
N VAL A 250 -4.91 9.88 -12.29
CA VAL A 250 -4.74 11.05 -11.41
C VAL A 250 -5.88 12.03 -11.68
N LEU A 251 -6.57 12.48 -10.64
CA LEU A 251 -7.61 13.52 -10.74
C LEU A 251 -6.99 14.91 -10.61
N LEU A 252 -7.05 15.71 -11.68
CA LEU A 252 -6.37 17.00 -11.73
C LEU A 252 -7.10 18.12 -10.99
N ASN A 253 -8.40 17.95 -10.69
CA ASN A 253 -9.27 19.02 -10.17
C ASN A 253 -9.26 20.30 -11.04
N VAL A 254 -8.96 20.15 -12.33
CA VAL A 254 -9.09 21.19 -13.35
C VAL A 254 -10.34 20.90 -14.15
N ARG A 255 -11.28 21.85 -14.11
CA ARG A 255 -12.53 21.74 -14.87
C ARG A 255 -12.36 22.22 -16.30
N SER A 256 -13.05 21.57 -17.22
CA SER A 256 -12.98 21.90 -18.63
C SER A 256 -14.37 21.92 -19.25
N VAL A 257 -14.57 22.73 -20.28
CA VAL A 257 -15.82 22.67 -21.05
C VAL A 257 -15.83 21.40 -21.89
N GLY A 258 -16.92 20.65 -21.80
CA GLY A 258 -17.22 19.50 -22.64
C GLY A 258 -18.60 19.64 -23.30
N VAL A 259 -18.88 18.74 -24.23
CA VAL A 259 -20.22 18.56 -24.80
C VAL A 259 -20.53 17.08 -24.65
N MET A 260 -21.54 16.76 -23.84
CA MET A 260 -22.01 15.39 -23.61
C MET A 260 -23.50 15.33 -23.94
N GLY A 261 -23.85 14.55 -24.96
CA GLY A 261 -25.16 14.65 -25.61
C GLY A 261 -25.37 16.05 -26.22
N ASP A 262 -26.51 16.68 -25.94
CA ASP A 262 -26.84 18.04 -26.40
C ASP A 262 -26.49 19.15 -25.39
N ASN A 263 -25.91 18.79 -24.23
CA ASN A 263 -25.63 19.74 -23.14
C ASN A 263 -24.15 20.09 -23.03
N ARG A 264 -23.87 21.35 -22.68
CA ARG A 264 -22.52 21.77 -22.27
C ARG A 264 -22.26 21.31 -20.84
N THR A 265 -21.08 20.75 -20.60
CA THR A 265 -20.64 20.31 -19.28
C THR A 265 -19.40 21.07 -18.82
N TYR A 266 -19.18 21.12 -17.51
CA TYR A 266 -18.01 21.76 -16.90
C TYR A 266 -17.48 20.88 -15.76
N ASP A 267 -16.84 19.79 -16.17
CA ASP A 267 -16.46 18.66 -15.30
C ASP A 267 -14.94 18.47 -15.24
N ASN A 268 -14.51 17.52 -14.41
CA ASN A 268 -13.10 17.30 -14.11
C ASN A 268 -12.33 16.69 -15.28
N THR A 269 -11.01 16.91 -15.23
CA THR A 269 -10.02 16.26 -16.09
C THR A 269 -9.31 15.15 -15.33
N ILE A 270 -9.23 13.96 -15.92
CA ILE A 270 -8.40 12.86 -15.44
C ILE A 270 -7.12 12.76 -16.28
N CYS A 271 -6.00 12.51 -15.62
CA CYS A 271 -4.74 12.17 -16.27
C CYS A 271 -4.51 10.66 -16.15
N VAL A 272 -4.21 10.02 -17.28
CA VAL A 272 -3.77 8.63 -17.35
C VAL A 272 -2.25 8.61 -17.32
N ARG A 273 -1.69 7.81 -16.42
CA ARG A 273 -0.25 7.65 -16.25
C ARG A 273 0.11 6.18 -16.40
N ALA A 274 1.03 5.88 -17.32
CA ALA A 274 1.67 4.57 -17.42
C ALA A 274 3.16 4.76 -17.70
N VAL A 275 3.99 3.98 -17.01
CA VAL A 275 5.44 4.08 -17.13
C VAL A 275 6.09 2.71 -17.27
N GLU A 276 7.22 2.69 -17.98
CA GLU A 276 8.17 1.59 -18.00
C GLU A 276 9.39 2.00 -17.17
N ALA A 277 9.84 1.11 -16.29
CA ALA A 277 10.98 1.35 -15.42
C ALA A 277 11.71 0.04 -15.13
N LEU A 278 13.02 0.11 -14.89
CA LEU A 278 13.82 -1.01 -14.40
C LEU A 278 13.82 -1.07 -12.87
N ASP A 279 14.01 0.08 -12.20
CA ASP A 279 14.21 0.16 -10.75
C ASP A 279 13.52 1.38 -10.10
N GLY A 280 12.61 2.05 -10.82
CA GLY A 280 11.88 3.23 -10.34
C GLY A 280 12.74 4.48 -10.15
N MET A 281 14.07 4.43 -10.34
CA MET A 281 14.95 5.61 -10.28
C MET A 281 14.86 6.42 -11.59
N THR A 282 14.82 5.73 -12.72
CA THR A 282 14.47 6.28 -14.04
C THR A 282 13.24 5.57 -14.57
N ALA A 283 12.38 6.31 -15.28
CA ALA A 283 11.19 5.76 -15.89
C ALA A 283 10.83 6.53 -17.16
N SER A 284 10.45 5.82 -18.21
CA SER A 284 9.90 6.41 -19.43
C SER A 284 8.39 6.28 -19.40
N PHE A 285 7.67 7.25 -19.96
CA PHE A 285 6.24 7.04 -20.19
C PHE A 285 6.05 5.88 -21.18
N SER A 286 5.02 5.06 -20.98
CA SER A 286 4.77 3.92 -21.85
C SER A 286 4.22 4.38 -23.20
N HIS A 287 4.71 3.80 -24.30
CA HIS A 287 4.18 4.08 -25.64
C HIS A 287 2.95 3.22 -25.93
N LEU A 288 1.85 3.51 -25.21
CA LEU A 288 0.59 2.78 -25.36
C LEU A 288 -0.06 3.06 -26.74
N PRO A 289 -0.69 2.06 -27.38
CA PRO A 289 -1.36 2.25 -28.66
C PRO A 289 -2.41 3.36 -28.58
N HIS A 290 -2.50 4.20 -29.62
CA HIS A 290 -3.48 5.29 -29.65
C HIS A 290 -4.92 4.78 -29.62
N GLU A 291 -5.21 3.65 -30.28
CA GLU A 291 -6.54 3.00 -30.24
C GLU A 291 -6.91 2.54 -28.83
N PHE A 292 -5.93 2.08 -28.05
CA PHE A 292 -6.13 1.73 -26.63
C PHE A 292 -6.44 2.99 -25.80
N LEU A 293 -5.66 4.07 -25.98
CA LEU A 293 -5.88 5.33 -25.27
C LEU A 293 -7.24 5.95 -25.62
N GLU A 294 -7.69 5.83 -26.87
CA GLU A 294 -9.02 6.24 -27.31
C GLU A 294 -10.12 5.40 -26.64
N SER A 295 -9.96 4.08 -26.55
CA SER A 295 -10.89 3.19 -25.84
C SER A 295 -11.03 3.60 -24.37
N VAL A 296 -9.90 3.78 -23.67
CA VAL A 296 -9.88 4.23 -22.27
C VAL A 296 -10.56 5.59 -22.12
N SER A 297 -10.22 6.55 -22.98
CA SER A 297 -10.81 7.89 -22.94
C SER A 297 -12.34 7.85 -23.11
N ASN A 298 -12.82 7.09 -24.11
CA ASN A 298 -14.24 6.95 -24.39
C ASN A 298 -14.98 6.28 -23.24
N ARG A 299 -14.43 5.20 -22.66
CA ARG A 299 -15.06 4.52 -21.51
C ARG A 299 -15.14 5.43 -20.29
N ILE A 300 -14.05 6.09 -19.92
CA ILE A 300 -14.04 6.98 -18.74
C ILE A 300 -15.08 8.10 -18.91
N ILE A 301 -15.11 8.79 -20.05
CA ILE A 301 -16.03 9.92 -20.28
C ILE A 301 -17.50 9.46 -20.27
N ASN A 302 -17.80 8.28 -20.81
CA ASN A 302 -19.19 7.81 -20.93
C ASN A 302 -19.70 7.08 -19.68
N GLU A 303 -18.82 6.45 -18.90
CA GLU A 303 -19.19 5.62 -17.75
C GLU A 303 -19.05 6.37 -16.40
N VAL A 304 -18.22 7.42 -16.33
CA VAL A 304 -17.94 8.15 -15.09
C VAL A 304 -18.49 9.58 -15.13
N GLU A 305 -19.70 9.75 -14.59
CA GLU A 305 -20.31 11.08 -14.45
C GLU A 305 -19.45 12.00 -13.59
N GLY A 306 -19.09 13.18 -14.11
CA GLY A 306 -18.19 14.14 -13.43
C GLY A 306 -16.77 14.19 -14.01
N ILE A 307 -16.47 13.41 -15.07
CA ILE A 307 -15.26 13.54 -15.87
C ILE A 307 -15.64 13.75 -17.34
N ASN A 308 -15.12 14.81 -17.96
CA ASN A 308 -15.40 15.10 -19.37
C ASN A 308 -14.14 15.26 -20.24
N ARG A 309 -12.96 15.04 -19.65
CA ARG A 309 -11.69 15.15 -20.34
C ARG A 309 -10.69 14.16 -19.79
N VAL A 310 -9.99 13.50 -20.70
CA VAL A 310 -8.89 12.57 -20.41
C VAL A 310 -7.63 13.09 -21.08
N VAL A 311 -6.52 13.07 -20.35
CA VAL A 311 -5.18 13.38 -20.89
C VAL A 311 -4.23 12.23 -20.57
N TYR A 312 -3.13 12.12 -21.32
CA TYR A 312 -2.09 11.12 -21.09
C TYR A 312 -0.76 11.80 -20.77
N ASP A 313 -0.11 11.38 -19.68
CA ASP A 313 1.18 11.95 -19.27
C ASP A 313 2.35 11.34 -20.05
N ILE A 314 2.91 12.14 -20.96
CA ILE A 314 4.06 11.83 -21.81
C ILE A 314 5.41 12.31 -21.22
N THR A 315 5.46 12.61 -19.92
CA THR A 315 6.67 13.11 -19.25
C THR A 315 7.48 11.97 -18.64
N SER A 316 8.72 11.78 -19.05
CA SER A 316 9.64 10.82 -18.43
C SER A 316 10.19 11.32 -17.08
N LYS A 317 10.71 10.40 -16.28
CA LYS A 317 11.49 10.66 -15.07
C LYS A 317 12.97 10.46 -15.37
N PRO A 318 13.82 11.52 -15.36
CA PRO A 318 13.50 12.96 -15.20
C PRO A 318 12.93 13.63 -16.49
N PRO A 319 12.32 14.85 -16.41
CA PRO A 319 12.25 15.74 -15.25
C PRO A 319 11.04 15.50 -14.34
N GLY A 320 10.06 14.71 -14.77
CA GLY A 320 8.88 14.39 -13.96
C GLY A 320 9.17 13.36 -12.88
N THR A 321 8.12 13.03 -12.13
CA THR A 321 8.08 11.87 -11.24
C THR A 321 7.04 10.86 -11.76
N ILE A 322 6.96 9.69 -11.13
CA ILE A 322 5.95 8.71 -11.52
C ILE A 322 4.58 9.19 -11.03
N GLU A 323 4.43 9.43 -9.72
CA GLU A 323 3.22 9.98 -9.08
C GLU A 323 3.10 11.51 -9.26
N TRP A 324 1.87 12.03 -9.09
CA TRP A 324 1.47 13.43 -9.25
C TRP A 324 0.75 13.90 -7.98
N GLU A 325 1.29 14.86 -7.21
CA GLU A 325 0.78 15.19 -5.87
C GLU A 325 0.33 16.64 -5.66
#